data_AF-A0A090J0U1-F1
#
_entry.id   AF-A0A090J0U1-F1
#
_cell.length_a   1.000
_cell.length_b   1.000
_cell.length_c   1.000
_cell.angle_alpha   90.00
_cell.angle_beta   90.00
_cell.angle_gamma   90.00
#
_symmetry.space_group_name_H-M   'P 1'
#
loop_
_entity.id
_entity.type
_entity.pdbx_description
1 polymer ?
#
loop_
_entity_poly.entity_id
_entity_poly.type
_entity_poly.pdbx_seq_one_letter_code
_entity_poly.pdbx_strand_id
1 'polypeptide(L)'
;MTIHPIRLTGLVIGVPQTFEYLDKMQDRVVSFVTKHSKIKAETFKDLMFAKGNLTRDIGTNVIGTDAVEYGLINEVGGIGQAMEKLNELIELERKNEEGIVQ
;
A
#
# COMPACT_ATOMS: atom_id res chain seq x y z
N MET A 1 -5.09 -3.30 7.41
CA MET A 1 -4.71 -2.08 6.67
C MET A 1 -5.98 -1.36 6.23
N THR A 2 -5.93 -0.06 5.96
CA THR A 2 -7.12 0.69 5.49
C THR A 2 -6.79 1.39 4.19
N ILE A 3 -7.62 1.18 3.17
CA ILE A 3 -7.51 1.85 1.87
C ILE A 3 -8.66 2.83 1.76
N HIS A 4 -8.34 4.07 1.38
CA HIS A 4 -9.29 5.17 1.42
C HIS A 4 -8.95 6.21 0.34
N PRO A 5 -9.96 6.81 -0.31
CA PRO A 5 -9.73 7.86 -1.30
C PRO A 5 -9.24 9.15 -0.63
N ILE A 6 -8.57 10.01 -1.40
CA ILE A 6 -8.17 11.32 -0.87
C ILE A 6 -9.42 12.15 -0.57
N ARG A 7 -9.42 12.84 0.57
CA ARG A 7 -10.53 13.71 0.98
C ARG A 7 -10.06 15.13 1.24
N LEU A 8 -10.95 16.06 0.97
CA LEU A 8 -10.85 17.45 1.41
C LEU A 8 -11.80 17.68 2.59
N THR A 9 -11.37 18.52 3.52
CA THR A 9 -12.19 18.99 4.63
C THR A 9 -12.10 20.51 4.72
N GLY A 10 -13.10 21.16 5.33
CA GLY A 10 -13.16 22.62 5.46
C GLY A 10 -13.74 23.34 4.25
N LEU A 11 -13.41 24.63 4.09
CA LEU A 11 -13.88 25.44 2.97
C LEU A 11 -13.13 25.06 1.69
N VAL A 12 -13.86 24.49 0.73
CA VAL A 12 -13.32 24.10 -0.58
C VAL A 12 -13.79 25.07 -1.65
N ILE A 13 -12.88 25.51 -2.50
CA ILE A 13 -13.22 26.27 -3.70
C ILE A 13 -13.63 25.25 -4.77
N GLY A 14 -14.92 25.19 -5.10
CA GLY A 14 -15.49 24.21 -6.05
C GLY A 14 -15.16 24.46 -7.52
N VAL A 15 -13.95 24.94 -7.82
CA VAL A 15 -13.50 25.19 -9.20
C VAL A 15 -12.95 23.91 -9.84
N PRO A 16 -13.08 23.71 -11.16
CA PRO A 16 -12.60 22.51 -11.86
C PRO A 16 -11.15 22.15 -11.56
N GLN A 17 -10.28 23.15 -11.41
CA GLN A 17 -8.87 22.99 -11.12
C GLN A 17 -8.62 22.27 -9.79
N THR A 18 -9.48 22.48 -8.79
CA THR A 18 -9.38 21.79 -7.50
C THR A 18 -9.69 20.31 -7.65
N PHE A 19 -10.69 19.96 -8.46
CA PHE A 19 -11.02 18.56 -8.74
C PHE A 19 -9.92 17.86 -9.56
N GLU A 20 -9.38 18.50 -10.59
CA GLU A 20 -8.25 17.96 -11.36
C GLU A 20 -7.01 17.73 -10.50
N TYR A 21 -6.75 18.64 -9.56
CA TYR A 21 -5.63 18.49 -8.63
C TYR A 21 -5.83 17.27 -7.71
N LEU A 22 -7.04 17.06 -7.19
CA LEU A 22 -7.35 15.88 -6.37
C LEU A 22 -7.18 14.58 -7.15
N ASP A 23 -7.65 14.55 -8.40
CA ASP A 23 -7.54 13.37 -9.26
C ASP A 23 -6.07 13.01 -9.54
N LYS A 24 -5.23 14.02 -9.84
CA LYS A 24 -3.78 13.84 -9.98
C LYS A 24 -3.11 13.34 -8.71
N MET A 25 -3.53 13.84 -7.55
CA MET A 25 -3.03 13.38 -6.26
C MET A 25 -3.44 11.93 -5.99
N GLN A 26 -4.69 11.57 -6.31
CA GLN A 26 -5.23 10.22 -6.19
C GLN A 26 -4.44 9.25 -7.06
N ASP A 27 -4.23 9.57 -8.34
CA ASP A 27 -3.46 8.75 -9.27
C ASP A 27 -2.00 8.60 -8.86
N ARG A 28 -1.38 9.65 -8.27
CA ARG A 28 -0.02 9.55 -7.74
C ARG A 28 0.07 8.54 -6.58
N VAL A 29 -0.91 8.54 -5.68
CA VAL A 29 -0.99 7.56 -4.58
C VAL A 29 -1.18 6.15 -5.13
N VAL A 30 -2.11 5.97 -6.08
CA VAL A 30 -2.34 4.67 -6.73
C VAL A 30 -1.05 4.17 -7.39
N SER A 31 -0.40 5.00 -8.20
CA SER A 31 0.83 4.65 -8.90
C SER A 31 1.97 4.29 -7.95
N PHE A 32 2.12 5.02 -6.84
CA PHE A 32 3.12 4.70 -5.82
C PHE A 32 2.86 3.31 -5.22
N VAL A 33 1.64 3.04 -4.78
CA VAL A 33 1.30 1.74 -4.16
C VAL A 33 1.48 0.59 -5.14
N THR A 34 1.00 0.72 -6.39
CA THR A 34 1.11 -0.35 -7.40
C THR A 34 2.55 -0.58 -7.84
N LYS A 35 3.42 0.43 -7.77
CA LYS A 35 4.85 0.28 -8.10
C LYS A 35 5.64 -0.43 -6.99
N HIS A 36 5.22 -0.27 -5.74
CA HIS A 36 5.89 -0.80 -4.56
C HIS A 36 5.22 -2.06 -3.98
N SER A 37 4.23 -2.60 -4.67
CA SER A 37 3.53 -3.83 -4.29
C SER A 37 3.18 -4.65 -5.53
N LYS A 38 2.56 -5.82 -5.34
CA LYS A 38 2.13 -6.70 -6.42
C LYS A 38 0.64 -6.56 -6.75
N ILE A 39 -0.04 -5.59 -6.13
CA ILE A 39 -1.46 -5.36 -6.38
C ILE A 39 -1.70 -4.77 -7.77
N LYS A 40 -2.80 -5.19 -8.40
CA LYS A 40 -3.28 -4.60 -9.66
C LYS A 40 -3.91 -3.23 -9.39
N ALA A 41 -3.67 -2.28 -10.29
CA ALA A 41 -4.19 -0.92 -10.15
C ALA A 41 -5.72 -0.89 -10.08
N GLU A 42 -6.39 -1.74 -10.86
CA GLU A 42 -7.84 -1.89 -10.87
C GLU A 42 -8.34 -2.38 -9.51
N THR A 43 -7.75 -3.44 -8.97
CA THR A 43 -8.10 -3.99 -7.65
C THR A 43 -7.88 -2.95 -6.54
N PHE A 44 -6.79 -2.18 -6.59
CA PHE A 44 -6.55 -1.13 -5.60
C PHE A 44 -7.58 0.01 -5.68
N LYS A 45 -7.95 0.43 -6.91
CA LYS A 45 -9.02 1.40 -7.12
C LYS A 45 -10.38 0.86 -6.66
N ASP A 46 -10.68 -0.40 -6.95
CA ASP A 46 -11.92 -1.04 -6.49
C ASP A 46 -12.00 -1.07 -4.96
N LEU A 47 -10.93 -1.46 -4.26
CA LEU A 47 -10.87 -1.45 -2.79
C LEU A 47 -11.01 -0.04 -2.20
N MET A 48 -10.55 0.98 -2.93
CA MET A 48 -10.64 2.38 -2.52
C MET A 48 -12.07 2.94 -2.64
N PHE A 49 -12.80 2.58 -3.70
CA PHE A 49 -14.17 3.04 -3.94
C PHE A 49 -15.25 2.09 -3.40
N ALA A 50 -14.88 0.86 -3.04
CA ALA A 50 -15.78 -0.09 -2.43
C ALA A 50 -16.38 0.45 -1.13
N LYS A 51 -17.65 0.13 -0.92
CA LYS A 51 -18.34 0.31 0.36
C LYS A 51 -18.06 -0.93 1.22
N GLY A 52 -16.87 -1.01 1.82
CA GLY A 52 -16.41 -2.18 2.56
C GLY A 52 -16.16 -1.89 4.04
N ASN A 53 -17.04 -2.36 4.92
CA ASN A 53 -16.86 -2.45 6.38
C ASN A 53 -16.71 -1.16 7.20
N LEU A 54 -16.60 0.03 6.60
CA LEU A 54 -16.83 1.28 7.34
C LEU A 54 -18.32 1.64 7.24
N THR A 55 -19.04 1.51 8.35
CA THR A 55 -20.49 1.73 8.48
C THR A 55 -20.96 3.14 8.09
N ARG A 56 -20.04 4.07 7.78
CA ARG A 56 -20.32 5.44 7.35
C ARG A 56 -19.35 6.00 6.29
N ASP A 57 -18.41 5.21 5.77
CA ASP A 57 -17.29 5.75 4.98
C ASP A 57 -16.97 4.94 3.71
N ILE A 58 -16.60 5.64 2.63
CA ILE A 58 -16.02 5.06 1.41
C ILE A 58 -14.59 4.60 1.73
N GLY A 59 -14.23 3.38 1.31
CA GLY A 59 -12.94 2.76 1.61
C GLY A 59 -13.12 1.36 2.21
N THR A 60 -12.02 0.62 2.30
CA THR A 60 -12.03 -0.79 2.75
C THR A 60 -10.99 -1.04 3.82
N ASN A 61 -11.40 -1.72 4.90
CA ASN A 61 -10.48 -2.35 5.84
C ASN A 61 -10.06 -3.72 5.29
N VAL A 62 -8.78 -3.84 4.98
CA VAL A 62 -8.16 -5.06 4.43
C VAL A 62 -7.52 -5.84 5.57
N ILE A 63 -7.93 -7.10 5.75
CA ILE A 63 -7.36 -8.03 6.74
C ILE A 63 -5.99 -8.52 6.23
N GLY A 64 -5.10 -8.93 7.13
CA GLY A 64 -3.73 -9.32 6.75
C GLY A 64 -3.67 -10.43 5.69
N THR A 65 -4.52 -11.44 5.79
CA THR A 65 -4.64 -12.52 4.80
C THR A 65 -5.02 -12.00 3.43
N ASP A 66 -6.02 -11.13 3.39
CA ASP A 66 -6.50 -10.51 2.15
C ASP A 66 -5.43 -9.58 1.57
N ALA A 67 -4.67 -8.89 2.42
CA ALA A 67 -3.57 -8.04 1.98
C ALA A 67 -2.45 -8.83 1.29
N VAL A 68 -2.19 -10.06 1.74
CA VAL A 68 -1.28 -10.98 1.05
C VAL A 68 -1.89 -11.43 -0.28
N GLU A 69 -3.17 -11.83 -0.28
CA GLU A 69 -3.86 -12.30 -1.49
C GLU A 69 -3.94 -11.22 -2.58
N TYR A 70 -4.28 -9.99 -2.21
CA TYR A 70 -4.27 -8.84 -3.12
C TYR A 70 -2.87 -8.39 -3.53
N GLY A 71 -1.81 -8.91 -2.89
CA GLY A 71 -0.43 -8.57 -3.19
C GLY A 71 0.02 -7.21 -2.64
N LEU A 72 -0.65 -6.68 -1.62
CA LEU A 72 -0.24 -5.47 -0.91
C LEU A 72 1.01 -5.72 -0.04
N ILE A 73 1.11 -6.91 0.53
CA ILE A 73 2.23 -7.35 1.37
C ILE A 73 2.63 -8.79 0.99
N ASN A 74 3.83 -9.20 1.38
CA ASN A 74 4.36 -10.52 1.02
C ASN A 74 3.83 -11.64 1.92
N GLU A 75 3.69 -11.40 3.22
CA GLU A 75 3.27 -12.39 4.20
C GLU A 75 2.68 -11.74 5.46
N VAL A 76 1.94 -12.52 6.23
CA VAL A 76 1.54 -12.19 7.61
C VAL A 76 2.39 -12.99 8.56
N GLY A 77 2.91 -12.37 9.61
CA GLY A 77 3.73 -13.05 10.60
C GLY A 77 3.82 -12.31 11.93
N GLY A 78 4.48 -12.97 12.88
CA GLY A 78 4.80 -12.40 14.20
C GLY A 78 6.20 -11.79 14.24
N ILE A 79 6.53 -11.17 15.38
CA ILE A 79 7.83 -10.52 15.59
C ILE A 79 8.98 -11.53 15.46
N GLY A 80 8.82 -12.77 15.93
CA GLY A 80 9.85 -13.81 15.82
C GLY A 80 10.25 -14.09 14.37
N GLN A 81 9.27 -14.26 13.49
CA GLN A 81 9.49 -14.47 12.04
C GLN A 81 10.16 -13.24 11.40
N ALA A 82 9.75 -12.04 11.79
CA ALA A 82 10.37 -10.80 11.30
C ALA A 82 11.85 -10.68 11.70
N MET A 83 12.19 -11.03 12.95
CA MET A 83 13.57 -11.00 13.45
C MET A 83 14.43 -12.07 12.76
N GLU A 84 13.89 -13.27 12.57
CA GLU A 84 14.59 -14.33 11.84
C GLU A 84 14.90 -13.89 10.40
N LYS A 85 13.91 -13.32 9.70
CA LYS A 85 14.11 -12.84 8.33
C LYS A 85 15.12 -11.70 8.24
N LEU A 86 15.09 -10.78 9.20
CA LEU A 86 16.06 -9.69 9.27
C LEU A 86 17.49 -10.22 9.43
N ASN A 87 17.71 -11.16 10.35
CA ASN A 87 19.02 -11.77 10.56
C ASN A 87 19.49 -12.56 9.31
N GLU A 88 18.59 -13.28 8.64
CA GLU A 88 18.88 -13.96 7.38
C GLU A 88 19.36 -12.96 6.31
N LEU A 89 18.70 -11.82 6.17
CA LEU A 89 19.08 -10.77 5.21
C LEU A 89 20.42 -10.12 5.56
N ILE A 90 20.70 -9.88 6.84
CA ILE A 90 22.00 -9.36 7.30
C ILE A 90 23.13 -10.33 6.92
N GLU A 91 22.94 -11.63 7.13
CA GLU A 91 23.94 -12.63 6.79
C GLU A 91 24.11 -12.83 5.28
N LEU A 92 23.04 -12.70 4.49
CA LEU A 92 23.12 -12.70 3.02
C LEU A 92 23.95 -11.53 2.49
N GLU A 93 23.76 -10.33 3.04
CA GLU A 93 24.50 -9.14 2.62
C GLU A 93 26.00 -9.26 2.94
N ARG A 94 26.35 -9.74 4.14
CA ARG A 94 27.76 -9.98 4.53
C ARG A 94 28.46 -10.97 3.61
N LYS A 95 27.79 -12.04 3.19
CA LYS A 95 28.34 -13.01 2.24
C LYS A 95 28.56 -12.43 0.85
N ASN A 96 27.69 -11.52 0.40
CA ASN A 96 27.85 -10.84 -0.87
C ASN A 96 29.08 -9.91 -0.86
N GLU A 97 29.37 -9.26 0.27
CA GLU A 97 30.58 -8.44 0.42
C GLU A 97 31.87 -9.27 0.40
N GLU A 98 31.90 -10.44 1.05
CA GLU A 98 33.07 -11.33 1.05
C GLU A 98 33.36 -11.96 -0.33
N GLY A 99 32.33 -12.13 -1.17
CA GLY A 99 32.46 -12.66 -2.53
C GLY A 99 33.01 -11.67 -3.57
N ILE A 100 33.02 -10.36 -3.26
CA ILE A 100 33.54 -9.31 -4.16
C ILE A 100 35.05 -9.07 -3.96
N VAL A 101 35.63 -9.60 -2.88
CA VAL A 101 37.04 -9.39 -2.49
C VAL A 101 37.97 -10.54 -2.94
N GLN A 102 37.46 -11.51 -3.70
CA GLN A 102 38.27 -12.59 -4.32
C GLN A 102 38.53 -12.38 -5.81
#